data_AF-A0A4D4KJR9-F1
#
_entry.id   AF-A0A4D4KJR9-F1
#
_cell.length_a   1.000
_cell.length_b   1.000
_cell.length_c   1.000
_cell.angle_alpha   90.00
_cell.angle_beta   90.00
_cell.angle_gamma   90.00
#
_symmetry.space_group_name_H-M   'P 1'
#
loop_
_entity.id
_entity.type
_entity.pdbx_description
1 polymer ?
#
loop_
_entity_poly.entity_id
_entity_poly.type
_entity_poly.pdbx_seq_one_letter_code
_entity_poly.pdbx_strand_id
1 'polypeptide(L)'
;MTEPPFTSYDLPDARTLYRARVAAYRVRAEAPDRLARVMCAHLAAAVCDILTGSTFRGPFDARWLEMTLHPAGDVVVSGRYWTQAGECRDLADAGDTFGMGEWADELGAWNRDGWAPLCTASDVRQDGTITFRLDLVRAAELPEVL
;
A
#
# COMPACT_ATOMS: atom_id res chain seq x y z
N MET A 1 -45.22 10.65 -40.23
CA MET A 1 -44.29 10.46 -39.10
C MET A 1 -44.01 8.97 -39.00
N THR A 2 -42.78 8.55 -39.28
CA THR A 2 -42.38 7.14 -39.21
C THR A 2 -41.66 6.95 -37.88
N GLU A 3 -42.22 6.17 -36.96
CA GLU A 3 -41.53 5.81 -35.71
C GLU A 3 -40.27 4.99 -36.03
N PRO A 4 -39.15 5.21 -35.31
CA PRO A 4 -37.96 4.40 -35.50
C PRO A 4 -38.26 2.94 -35.11
N PRO A 5 -37.71 1.96 -35.84
CA PRO A 5 -37.94 0.56 -35.51
C PRO A 5 -37.36 0.25 -34.13
N PHE A 6 -38.21 -0.17 -33.20
CA PHE A 6 -37.78 -0.73 -31.93
C PHE A 6 -36.99 -2.01 -32.21
N THR A 7 -35.67 -1.93 -32.13
CA THR A 7 -34.80 -3.09 -32.20
C THR A 7 -34.68 -3.63 -30.78
N SER A 8 -35.28 -4.80 -30.51
CA SER A 8 -35.06 -5.50 -29.24
C SER A 8 -33.60 -5.93 -29.18
N TYR A 9 -32.88 -5.56 -28.12
CA TYR A 9 -31.54 -6.07 -27.84
C TYR A 9 -31.63 -7.29 -26.92
N ASP A 10 -30.75 -8.26 -27.15
CA ASP A 10 -30.65 -9.45 -26.29
C ASP A 10 -30.00 -9.08 -24.96
N LEU A 11 -30.70 -9.37 -23.87
CA LEU A 11 -30.15 -9.25 -22.53
C LEU A 11 -29.57 -10.59 -22.08
N PRO A 12 -28.42 -10.59 -21.37
CA PRO A 12 -27.93 -11.79 -20.70
C PRO A 12 -28.97 -12.32 -19.72
N ASP A 13 -29.03 -13.65 -19.56
CA ASP A 13 -29.92 -14.26 -18.59
C ASP A 13 -29.59 -13.84 -17.14
N ALA A 14 -30.57 -13.97 -16.24
CA ALA A 14 -30.43 -13.56 -14.85
C ALA A 14 -29.28 -14.25 -14.10
N ARG A 15 -28.94 -15.50 -14.45
CA ARG A 15 -27.84 -16.25 -13.82
C ARG A 15 -26.49 -15.67 -14.28
N THR A 16 -26.37 -15.29 -15.55
CA THR A 16 -25.20 -14.61 -16.09
C THR A 16 -24.99 -13.25 -15.42
N LEU A 17 -26.05 -12.44 -15.30
CA LEU A 17 -25.99 -11.15 -14.59
C LEU A 17 -25.63 -11.32 -13.10
N TYR A 18 -26.19 -12.32 -12.43
CA TYR A 18 -25.86 -12.61 -11.02
C TYR A 18 -24.38 -12.96 -10.84
N ARG A 19 -23.82 -13.84 -11.69
CA ARG A 19 -22.39 -14.21 -11.63
C ARG A 19 -21.49 -13.01 -11.87
N ALA A 20 -21.80 -12.18 -12.86
CA ALA A 20 -21.05 -10.96 -13.15
C ALA A 20 -21.08 -10.01 -11.93
N ARG A 21 -22.23 -9.84 -11.29
CA ARG A 21 -22.36 -9.03 -10.07
C ARG A 21 -21.53 -9.59 -8.90
N VAL A 22 -21.56 -10.91 -8.67
CA VAL A 22 -20.75 -11.55 -7.62
C VAL A 22 -19.24 -11.36 -7.90
N ALA A 23 -18.80 -11.53 -9.14
CA ALA A 23 -17.42 -11.29 -9.53
C ALA A 23 -17.00 -9.83 -9.29
N ALA A 24 -17.83 -8.87 -9.70
CA ALA A 24 -17.57 -7.44 -9.47
C ALA A 24 -17.47 -7.09 -7.97
N TYR A 25 -18.32 -7.69 -7.13
CA TYR A 25 -18.21 -7.47 -5.68
C TYR A 25 -16.93 -8.05 -5.09
N ARG A 26 -16.43 -9.19 -5.58
CA ARG A 26 -15.15 -9.75 -5.13
C ARG A 26 -13.99 -8.83 -5.48
N VAL A 27 -13.91 -8.38 -6.73
CA VAL A 27 -12.87 -7.42 -7.16
C VAL A 27 -12.92 -6.16 -6.31
N ARG A 28 -14.12 -5.62 -6.05
CA ARG A 28 -14.28 -4.46 -5.17
C ARG A 28 -13.84 -4.73 -3.73
N ALA A 29 -14.12 -5.91 -3.19
CA ALA A 29 -13.76 -6.26 -1.82
C ALA A 29 -12.25 -6.43 -1.63
N GLU A 30 -11.53 -6.87 -2.65
CA GLU A 30 -10.07 -7.07 -2.62
C GLU A 30 -9.27 -5.81 -2.97
N ALA A 31 -9.90 -4.82 -3.64
CA ALA A 31 -9.23 -3.61 -4.09
C ALA A 31 -8.47 -2.84 -2.98
N PRO A 32 -9.01 -2.67 -1.75
CA PRO A 32 -8.28 -2.07 -0.63
C PRO A 32 -6.95 -2.75 -0.33
N ASP A 33 -6.94 -4.08 -0.24
CA ASP A 33 -5.74 -4.84 0.12
C ASP A 33 -4.69 -4.80 -0.99
N ARG A 34 -5.14 -4.81 -2.25
CA ARG A 34 -4.27 -4.64 -3.41
C ARG A 34 -3.62 -3.26 -3.42
N LEU A 35 -4.42 -2.21 -3.20
CA LEU A 35 -3.90 -0.85 -3.10
C LEU A 35 -2.85 -0.75 -1.99
N ALA A 36 -3.15 -1.27 -0.80
CA ALA A 36 -2.23 -1.27 0.33
C ALA A 36 -0.87 -1.89 0.00
N ARG A 37 -0.89 -3.04 -0.69
CA ARG A 37 0.33 -3.72 -1.13
C ARG A 37 1.11 -2.91 -2.16
N VAL A 38 0.44 -2.31 -3.14
CA VAL A 38 1.08 -1.43 -4.13
C VAL A 38 1.74 -0.24 -3.44
N MET A 39 1.06 0.38 -2.46
CA MET A 39 1.63 1.49 -1.68
C MET A 39 2.85 1.07 -0.86
N CYS A 40 2.86 -0.14 -0.27
CA CYS A 40 4.06 -0.68 0.38
C CYS A 40 5.24 -0.81 -0.61
N ALA A 41 5.00 -1.25 -1.84
CA ALA A 41 6.04 -1.32 -2.87
C ALA A 41 6.56 0.09 -3.25
N HIS A 42 5.68 1.08 -3.37
CA HIS A 42 6.07 2.47 -3.59
C HIS A 42 6.89 3.05 -2.45
N LEU A 43 6.55 2.75 -1.19
CA LEU A 43 7.35 3.13 -0.03
C LEU A 43 8.76 2.51 -0.10
N ALA A 44 8.87 1.25 -0.48
CA ALA A 44 10.18 0.59 -0.64
C ALA A 44 11.01 1.21 -1.78
N ALA A 45 10.38 1.51 -2.91
CA ALA A 45 11.03 2.21 -4.02
C ALA A 45 11.50 3.61 -3.60
N ALA A 46 10.67 4.38 -2.90
CA ALA A 46 11.01 5.72 -2.42
C ALA A 46 12.21 5.70 -1.46
N VAL A 47 12.28 4.75 -0.52
CA VAL A 47 13.44 4.61 0.36
C VAL A 47 14.72 4.31 -0.44
N CYS A 48 14.64 3.40 -1.42
CA CYS A 48 15.76 3.11 -2.32
C CYS A 48 16.21 4.38 -3.07
N ASP A 49 15.29 5.12 -3.67
CA ASP A 49 15.59 6.31 -4.44
C ASP A 49 16.23 7.40 -3.57
N ILE A 50 15.73 7.63 -2.36
CA ILE A 50 16.31 8.60 -1.42
C ILE A 50 17.75 8.18 -1.04
N LEU A 51 17.96 6.91 -0.69
CA LEU A 51 19.27 6.44 -0.23
C LEU A 51 20.32 6.35 -1.33
N THR A 52 19.89 6.16 -2.58
CA THR A 52 20.77 6.01 -3.74
C THR A 52 20.90 7.27 -4.59
N GLY A 53 20.18 8.35 -4.24
CA GLY A 53 20.07 9.54 -5.09
C GLY A 53 19.48 9.22 -6.46
N SER A 54 18.50 8.31 -6.49
CA SER A 54 17.85 7.77 -7.70
C SER A 54 18.81 7.06 -8.67
N THR A 55 19.95 6.57 -8.17
CA THR A 55 20.89 5.79 -8.98
C THR A 55 20.32 4.41 -9.22
N PHE A 56 20.06 4.07 -10.48
CA PHE A 56 19.58 2.74 -10.85
C PHE A 56 20.54 1.65 -10.33
N ARG A 57 20.02 0.74 -9.50
CA ARG A 57 20.79 -0.34 -8.83
C ARG A 57 21.93 0.17 -7.95
N GLY A 58 21.83 1.39 -7.42
CA GLY A 58 22.73 1.87 -6.37
C GLY A 58 22.68 0.94 -5.15
N PRO A 59 23.81 0.67 -4.49
CA PRO A 59 23.81 -0.14 -3.28
C PRO A 59 23.15 0.63 -2.13
N PHE A 60 22.26 -0.03 -1.39
CA PHE A 60 21.73 0.44 -0.11
C PHE A 60 21.44 -0.77 0.80
N ASP A 61 21.40 -0.56 2.10
CA ASP A 61 21.27 -1.63 3.11
C ASP A 61 19.99 -1.54 3.96
N ALA A 62 19.07 -0.65 3.61
CA ALA A 62 17.80 -0.49 4.33
C ALA A 62 16.95 -1.76 4.23
N ARG A 63 16.54 -2.28 5.39
CA ARG A 63 15.72 -3.48 5.53
C ARG A 63 14.33 -3.19 6.07
N TRP A 64 14.21 -2.22 6.97
CA TRP A 64 12.92 -1.89 7.59
C TRP A 64 12.65 -0.39 7.58
N LEU A 65 11.39 0.00 7.37
CA LEU A 65 10.91 1.38 7.49
C LEU A 65 9.91 1.49 8.66
N GLU A 66 10.04 2.55 9.47
CA GLU A 66 9.10 2.84 10.56
C GLU A 66 7.79 3.40 10.00
N MET A 67 6.69 2.77 10.38
CA MET A 67 5.33 3.25 10.14
C MET A 67 4.60 3.36 11.47
N THR A 68 3.72 4.34 11.60
CA THR A 68 2.90 4.55 12.79
C THR A 68 1.44 4.56 12.39
N LEU A 69 0.66 3.62 12.90
CA LEU A 69 -0.79 3.64 12.81
C LEU A 69 -1.35 4.43 13.99
N HIS A 70 -1.98 5.56 13.72
CA HIS A 70 -2.64 6.37 14.74
C HIS A 70 -4.03 5.82 15.08
N PRO A 71 -4.59 6.17 16.26
CA PRO A 71 -5.92 5.71 16.68
C PRO A 71 -7.05 6.15 15.74
N ALA A 72 -6.88 7.26 15.02
CA ALA A 72 -7.83 7.73 14.01
C ALA A 72 -7.83 6.86 12.74
N GLY A 73 -6.84 5.95 12.60
CA GLY A 73 -6.77 4.95 11.55
C GLY A 73 -5.86 5.33 10.39
N ASP A 74 -5.24 6.50 10.43
CA ASP A 74 -4.22 6.97 9.50
C ASP A 74 -2.85 6.36 9.80
N VAL A 75 -2.06 6.17 8.74
CA VAL A 75 -0.70 5.67 8.81
C VAL A 75 0.26 6.78 8.39
N VAL A 76 1.30 7.00 9.20
CA VAL A 76 2.36 7.96 8.89
C VAL A 76 3.72 7.26 8.88
N VAL A 77 4.64 7.76 8.05
CA VAL A 77 6.05 7.37 8.06
C VAL A 77 6.89 8.45 8.71
N SER A 78 7.82 8.06 9.59
CA SER A 78 8.68 9.03 10.29
C SER A 78 9.97 9.35 9.54
N GLY A 79 10.29 8.58 8.49
CA GLY A 79 11.59 8.62 7.82
C GLY A 79 12.68 7.83 8.56
N ARG A 80 12.36 7.21 9.70
CA ARG A 80 13.26 6.30 10.40
C ARG A 80 13.27 4.94 9.72
N TYR A 81 14.46 4.39 9.55
CA TYR A 81 14.66 3.06 8.96
C TYR A 81 15.76 2.29 9.70
N TRP A 82 15.82 0.99 9.43
CA TRP A 82 16.87 0.11 9.95
C TRP A 82 17.61 -0.57 8.81
N THR A 83 18.93 -0.66 8.93
CA THR A 83 19.76 -1.41 8.00
C THR A 83 19.64 -2.91 8.21
N GLN A 84 20.15 -3.72 7.29
CA GLN A 84 20.24 -5.17 7.44
C GLN A 84 21.04 -5.59 8.69
N ALA A 85 22.00 -4.78 9.12
CA ALA A 85 22.76 -4.99 10.36
C ALA A 85 21.96 -4.63 11.63
N GLY A 86 20.77 -4.04 11.48
CA GLY A 86 19.91 -3.60 12.57
C GLY A 86 20.21 -2.20 13.09
N GLU A 87 21.05 -1.42 12.39
CA GLU A 87 21.35 -0.04 12.77
C GLU A 87 20.17 0.86 12.46
N CYS A 88 19.72 1.62 13.45
CA CYS A 88 18.66 2.62 13.28
C CYS A 88 19.26 3.89 12.69
N ARG A 89 18.65 4.39 11.61
CA ARG A 89 19.05 5.63 10.93
C ARG A 89 17.80 6.44 10.56
N ASP A 90 18.00 7.73 10.34
CA ASP A 90 16.97 8.62 9.83
C ASP A 90 17.36 9.05 8.41
N LEU A 91 16.37 9.19 7.52
CA LEU A 91 16.59 9.78 6.19
C LEU A 91 16.91 11.26 6.37
N ALA A 92 18.04 11.72 5.81
CA ALA A 92 18.71 12.98 6.17
C ALA A 92 17.95 14.28 5.82
N ASP A 93 16.83 14.19 5.09
CA ASP A 93 15.94 15.32 4.74
C ASP A 93 14.47 15.01 5.09
N ALA A 94 14.22 14.63 6.34
CA ALA A 94 12.85 14.37 6.84
C ALA A 94 11.92 15.61 6.82
N GLY A 95 12.42 16.79 6.42
CA GLY A 95 11.61 17.99 6.20
C GLY A 95 10.75 17.92 4.94
N ASP A 96 11.09 17.02 4.00
CA ASP A 96 10.33 16.79 2.78
C ASP A 96 10.54 15.31 2.38
N THR A 97 9.80 14.41 3.03
CA THR A 97 9.68 12.99 2.68
C THR A 97 8.98 12.84 1.31
N PHE A 98 9.59 13.41 0.26
CA PHE A 98 9.10 13.53 -1.11
C PHE A 98 8.40 12.23 -1.54
N GLY A 99 7.06 12.28 -1.60
CA GLY A 99 6.19 11.18 -2.03
C GLY A 99 5.90 10.08 -1.00
N MET A 100 6.71 9.86 0.04
CA MET A 100 6.41 8.78 1.00
C MET A 100 5.18 9.08 1.86
N GLY A 101 4.94 10.34 2.22
CA GLY A 101 3.72 10.75 2.92
C GLY A 101 2.47 10.46 2.09
N GLU A 102 2.49 10.81 0.80
CA GLU A 102 1.39 10.56 -0.14
C GLU A 102 1.06 9.05 -0.23
N TRP A 103 2.07 8.18 -0.29
CA TRP A 103 1.84 6.73 -0.30
C TRP A 103 1.38 6.18 1.06
N ALA A 104 1.82 6.79 2.15
CA ALA A 104 1.40 6.41 3.50
C ALA A 104 -0.06 6.82 3.79
N ASP A 105 -0.54 7.94 3.23
CA ASP A 105 -1.93 8.41 3.37
C ASP A 105 -2.97 7.43 2.79
N GLU A 106 -2.56 6.63 1.80
CA GLU A 106 -3.37 5.56 1.22
C GLU A 106 -3.37 4.27 2.08
N LEU A 107 -2.60 4.25 3.17
CA LEU A 107 -2.58 3.16 4.15
C LEU A 107 -3.37 3.55 5.39
N GLY A 108 -4.12 2.58 5.93
CA GLY A 108 -4.88 2.83 7.13
C GLY A 108 -5.44 1.58 7.77
N ALA A 109 -6.21 1.77 8.83
CA ALA A 109 -6.94 0.69 9.50
C ALA A 109 -7.91 -0.05 8.54
N TRP A 110 -8.42 0.65 7.52
CA TRP A 110 -9.43 0.15 6.58
C TRP A 110 -8.88 -0.82 5.52
N ASN A 111 -7.58 -0.82 5.25
CA ASN A 111 -6.88 -1.76 4.35
C ASN A 111 -5.72 -2.48 5.05
N ARG A 112 -5.81 -2.58 6.39
CA ARG A 112 -4.77 -3.16 7.24
C ARG A 112 -4.39 -4.59 6.87
N ASP A 113 -5.37 -5.37 6.42
CA ASP A 113 -5.14 -6.76 6.01
C ASP A 113 -4.21 -6.87 4.80
N GLY A 114 -4.13 -5.83 3.96
CA GLY A 114 -3.21 -5.73 2.84
C GLY A 114 -1.76 -5.47 3.24
N TRP A 115 -1.51 -4.52 4.16
CA TRP A 115 -0.16 -4.06 4.49
C TRP A 115 0.42 -4.63 5.78
N ALA A 116 -0.38 -4.88 6.82
CA ALA A 116 0.13 -5.34 8.12
C ALA A 116 0.89 -6.69 8.06
N PRO A 117 0.55 -7.66 7.19
CA PRO A 117 1.34 -8.90 7.05
C PRO A 117 2.77 -8.72 6.53
N LEU A 118 3.09 -7.54 5.97
CA LEU A 118 4.43 -7.15 5.53
C LEU A 118 5.23 -6.49 6.65
N CYS A 119 4.57 -6.22 7.79
CA CYS A 119 5.14 -5.50 8.91
C CYS A 119 5.43 -6.41 10.10
N THR A 120 6.36 -5.97 10.94
CA THR A 120 6.50 -6.46 12.33
C THR A 120 6.05 -5.34 13.26
N ALA A 121 5.09 -5.60 14.15
CA ALA A 121 4.72 -4.64 15.19
C ALA A 121 5.88 -4.50 16.19
N SER A 122 6.27 -3.27 16.51
CA SER A 122 7.40 -2.99 17.41
C SER A 122 6.98 -2.36 18.73
N ASP A 123 5.91 -1.56 18.75
CA ASP A 123 5.41 -0.91 19.98
C ASP A 123 3.91 -0.65 19.89
N VAL A 124 3.22 -0.72 21.03
CA VAL A 124 1.80 -0.38 21.18
C VAL A 124 1.67 0.55 22.37
N ARG A 125 1.33 1.81 22.10
CA ARG A 125 1.19 2.85 23.12
C ARG A 125 -0.18 2.80 23.77
N GLN A 126 -0.28 3.38 24.96
CA GLN A 126 -1.52 3.44 25.74
C GLN A 126 -2.64 4.23 25.02
N ASP A 127 -2.28 5.17 24.16
CA ASP A 127 -3.24 5.94 23.36
C ASP A 127 -3.79 5.15 22.16
N GLY A 128 -3.33 3.92 21.94
CA GLY A 128 -3.73 3.07 20.82
C GLY A 128 -2.85 3.22 19.58
N THR A 129 -1.84 4.09 19.61
CA THR A 129 -0.85 4.22 18.53
C THR A 129 -0.02 2.94 18.44
N ILE A 130 0.15 2.41 17.22
CA ILE A 130 0.95 1.21 16.98
C ILE A 130 2.10 1.56 16.03
N THR A 131 3.33 1.29 16.46
CA THR A 131 4.50 1.39 15.58
C THR A 131 4.78 0.04 14.93
N PHE A 132 5.00 0.07 13.63
CA PHE A 132 5.32 -1.05 12.77
C PHE A 132 6.68 -0.83 12.10
N ARG A 133 7.32 -1.94 11.76
CA ARG A 133 8.48 -2.00 10.88
C ARG A 133 8.08 -2.72 9.60
N LEU A 134 7.91 -1.98 8.51
CA LEU A 134 7.66 -2.55 7.18
C LEU A 134 8.91 -3.23 6.65
N ASP A 135 8.81 -4.48 6.21
CA ASP A 135 9.90 -5.19 5.55
C ASP A 135 10.02 -4.71 4.09
N LEU A 136 11.05 -3.92 3.81
CA LEU A 136 11.25 -3.26 2.52
C LEU A 136 11.57 -4.27 1.41
N VAL A 137 12.22 -5.38 1.74
CA VAL A 137 12.55 -6.42 0.74
C VAL A 137 11.29 -7.16 0.34
N ARG A 138 10.46 -7.57 1.32
CA ARG A 138 9.17 -8.23 1.02
C ARG A 138 8.21 -7.31 0.28
N ALA A 139 8.21 -6.02 0.60
CA ALA A 139 7.39 -5.03 -0.10
C ALA A 139 7.83 -4.84 -1.56
N ALA A 140 9.15 -4.82 -1.83
CA ALA A 140 9.69 -4.70 -3.19
C ALA A 140 9.47 -5.95 -4.06
N GLU A 141 9.24 -7.12 -3.45
CA GLU A 141 8.97 -8.39 -4.15
C GLU A 141 7.49 -8.59 -4.50
N LEU A 142 6.61 -7.67 -4.11
CA LEU A 142 5.19 -7.77 -4.44
C LEU A 142 4.97 -7.73 -5.96
N PRO A 143 4.09 -8.58 -6.52
CA PRO A 143 3.84 -8.58 -7.95
C PRO A 143 3.16 -7.29 -8.39
N GLU A 144 3.53 -6.78 -9.58
CA GLU A 144 2.99 -5.57 -10.19
C GLU A 144 1.47 -5.66 -10.51
N VAL A 145 0.92 -6.87 -10.51
CA VAL A 145 -0.51 -7.16 -10.73
C VAL A 145 -0.99 -8.06 -9.58
N LEU A 146 -1.78 -7.49 -8.67
CA LEU A 146 -2.40 -8.17 -7.53
C LEU A 146 -3.90 -8.40 -7.74
#